data_AF-A0A1I1UZQ4-F1
#
_entry.id   AF-A0A1I1UZQ4-F1
#
_cell.length_a   1.000
_cell.length_b   1.000
_cell.length_c   1.000
_cell.angle_alpha   90.00
_cell.angle_beta   90.00
_cell.angle_gamma   90.00
#
_symmetry.space_group_name_H-M   'P 1'
#
loop_
_entity.id
_entity.type
_entity.pdbx_description
1 polymer ?
#
loop_
_entity_poly.entity_id
_entity_poly.type
_entity_poly.pdbx_seq_one_letter_code
_entity_poly.pdbx_strand_id
1 'polypeptide(L)'
;MINYNGYGATLDDLHFDPVELYKKLSGIANPFTLQDDKSSVFYTLQAGYKKDYESVTDIQAHVNNDICEVYVLPCEAWARRISGVYGNELANTNPSKAHAVLTLNADGTYLVSVRAPLENRAGADEICTQFATGGGRKAAAGINKLPVDQVDEFISVLSKYYA
;
A
#
# COMPACT_ATOMS: atom_id res chain seq x y z
N MET A 1 0.67 -2.22 14.88
CA MET A 1 1.99 -1.65 14.56
C MET A 1 3.03 -2.71 14.19
N ILE A 2 3.12 -3.87 14.85
CA ILE A 2 4.13 -4.88 14.49
C ILE A 2 4.09 -5.29 13.01
N ASN A 3 2.90 -5.53 12.44
CA ASN A 3 2.75 -5.87 11.02
C ASN A 3 3.31 -4.80 10.06
N TYR A 4 3.36 -3.54 10.48
CA TYR A 4 3.89 -2.45 9.65
C TYR A 4 5.40 -2.60 9.39
N ASN A 5 6.14 -3.25 10.31
CA ASN A 5 7.54 -3.62 10.04
C ASN A 5 7.69 -4.68 8.94
N GLY A 6 6.60 -5.31 8.50
CA GLY A 6 6.61 -6.25 7.38
C GLY A 6 6.37 -5.58 6.03
N TYR A 7 6.15 -4.27 5.99
CA TYR A 7 5.92 -3.54 4.75
C TYR A 7 7.25 -2.96 4.25
N GLY A 8 7.49 -3.04 2.94
CA GLY A 8 8.78 -2.75 2.31
C GLY A 8 9.08 -3.79 1.22
N ALA A 9 9.93 -3.44 0.25
CA ALA A 9 10.37 -4.39 -0.79
C ALA A 9 11.67 -5.11 -0.42
N THR A 10 12.47 -4.52 0.48
CA THR A 10 13.77 -5.05 0.91
C THR A 10 13.92 -4.98 2.43
N LEU A 11 14.90 -5.69 3.00
CA LEU A 11 15.21 -5.58 4.43
C LEU A 11 15.61 -4.17 4.85
N ASP A 12 16.26 -3.42 3.95
CA ASP A 12 16.66 -2.03 4.19
C ASP A 12 15.47 -1.06 4.26
N ASP A 13 14.30 -1.47 3.75
CA ASP A 13 13.07 -0.69 3.91
C ASP A 13 12.47 -0.83 5.31
N LEU A 14 12.84 -1.86 6.07
CA LEU A 14 12.19 -2.17 7.35
C LEU A 14 12.81 -1.34 8.49
N HIS A 15 12.00 -1.02 9.50
CA HIS A 15 12.50 -0.30 10.69
C HIS A 15 13.34 -1.18 11.60
N PHE A 16 13.08 -2.48 11.58
CA PHE A 16 13.83 -3.50 12.30
C PHE A 16 14.10 -4.68 11.37
N ASP A 17 15.30 -5.25 11.51
CA ASP A 17 15.56 -6.59 11.02
C ASP A 17 14.53 -7.57 11.65
N PRO A 18 13.87 -8.44 10.85
CA PRO A 18 12.83 -9.33 11.36
C PRO A 18 13.30 -10.28 12.47
N VAL A 19 14.55 -10.74 12.43
CA VAL A 19 15.14 -11.63 13.44
C VAL A 19 15.34 -10.87 14.74
N GLU A 20 15.84 -9.64 14.67
CA GLU A 20 16.02 -8.80 15.87
C GLU A 20 14.68 -8.36 16.46
N LEU A 21 13.69 -8.04 15.62
CA LEU A 21 12.33 -7.76 16.08
C LEU A 21 11.73 -8.98 16.78
N TYR A 22 11.86 -10.17 16.20
CA TYR A 22 11.41 -11.41 16.82
C TYR A 22 12.04 -11.64 18.19
N LYS A 23 13.37 -11.52 18.32
CA LYS A 23 14.08 -11.67 19.61
C LYS A 23 13.61 -10.66 20.66
N LYS A 24 13.36 -9.41 20.26
CA LYS A 24 12.83 -8.36 21.17
C LYS A 24 11.42 -8.69 21.65
N LEU A 25 10.62 -9.37 20.82
CA LEU A 25 9.23 -9.72 21.13
C LEU A 25 9.07 -11.08 21.83
N SER A 26 9.98 -12.02 21.62
CA SER A 26 9.82 -13.42 22.04
C SER A 26 9.73 -13.62 23.56
N GLY A 27 10.26 -12.68 24.35
CA GLY A 27 10.17 -12.70 25.82
C GLY A 27 8.95 -11.98 26.40
N ILE A 28 8.13 -11.36 25.56
CA ILE A 28 7.03 -10.51 26.01
C ILE A 28 5.75 -11.34 26.13
N ALA A 29 5.38 -11.66 27.37
CA ALA A 29 4.17 -12.44 27.65
C ALA A 29 2.88 -11.66 27.37
N ASN A 30 2.87 -10.35 27.59
CA ASN A 30 1.72 -9.48 27.36
C ASN A 30 2.09 -8.35 26.37
N PRO A 31 1.52 -8.32 25.15
CA PRO A 31 1.87 -7.33 24.14
C PRO A 31 1.54 -5.89 24.55
N PHE A 32 0.62 -5.67 25.50
CA PHE A 32 0.29 -4.32 25.97
C PHE A 32 1.43 -3.67 26.78
N THR A 33 2.35 -4.47 27.34
CA THR A 33 3.54 -3.95 28.04
C THR A 33 4.46 -3.13 27.13
N LEU A 34 4.40 -3.33 25.81
CA LEU A 34 5.09 -2.49 24.83
C LEU A 34 4.60 -1.03 24.87
N GLN A 35 3.34 -0.79 25.24
CA GLN A 35 2.81 0.58 25.32
C GLN A 35 3.25 1.32 26.58
N ASP A 36 3.56 0.57 27.65
CA ASP A 36 4.03 1.12 28.92
C ASP A 36 5.49 1.61 28.83
N ASP A 37 6.30 0.95 28.00
CA ASP A 37 7.69 1.34 27.74
C ASP A 37 7.83 2.22 26.49
N LYS A 38 8.17 3.50 26.70
CA LYS A 38 8.39 4.47 25.61
C LYS A 38 9.59 4.16 24.71
N SER A 39 10.51 3.31 25.17
CA SER A 39 11.67 2.86 24.38
C SER A 39 11.39 1.59 23.56
N SER A 40 10.17 1.05 23.66
CA SER A 40 9.82 -0.20 23.00
C SER A 40 9.76 -0.08 21.47
N VAL A 41 9.78 -1.24 20.81
CA VAL A 41 9.62 -1.34 19.34
C VAL A 41 8.31 -0.72 18.85
N PHE A 42 7.27 -0.67 19.70
CA PHE A 42 5.98 -0.10 19.34
C PHE A 42 6.09 1.38 18.98
N TYR A 43 6.77 2.18 19.81
CA TYR A 43 6.87 3.64 19.58
C TYR A 43 7.80 3.98 18.41
N THR A 44 8.83 3.16 18.17
CA THR A 44 9.67 3.31 16.97
C THR A 44 8.84 3.09 15.70
N LEU A 45 8.05 2.01 15.65
CA LEU A 45 7.17 1.71 14.52
C LEU A 45 6.05 2.73 14.36
N GLN A 46 5.47 3.21 15.46
CA GLN A 46 4.43 4.24 15.44
C GLN A 46 4.97 5.56 14.88
N ALA A 47 6.18 5.97 15.29
CA ALA A 47 6.82 7.18 14.76
C ALA A 47 7.16 7.05 13.27
N GLY A 48 7.69 5.88 12.86
CA GLY A 48 7.93 5.56 11.44
C GLY A 48 6.65 5.65 10.60
N TYR A 49 5.60 4.99 11.06
CA TYR A 49 4.28 5.06 10.42
C TYR A 49 3.78 6.49 10.27
N LYS A 50 3.86 7.30 11.34
CA LYS A 50 3.41 8.69 11.31
C LYS A 50 4.16 9.50 10.25
N LYS A 51 5.48 9.35 10.18
CA LYS A 51 6.31 10.06 9.20
C LYS A 51 5.99 9.66 7.76
N ASP A 52 5.81 8.36 7.53
CA ASP A 52 5.41 7.85 6.21
C ASP A 52 4.00 8.34 5.82
N TYR A 53 3.09 8.42 6.80
CA TYR A 53 1.74 8.92 6.60
C TYR A 53 1.73 10.42 6.25
N GLU A 54 2.51 11.23 6.97
CA GLU A 54 2.70 12.66 6.63
C GLU A 54 3.18 12.82 5.18
N SER A 55 4.07 11.94 4.72
CA SER A 55 4.59 11.96 3.34
C SER A 55 3.52 11.63 2.29
N VAL A 56 2.61 10.68 2.58
CA VAL A 56 1.55 10.31 1.62
C VAL A 56 0.42 11.31 1.60
N THR A 57 0.12 11.99 2.71
CA THR A 57 -0.94 13.00 2.77
C THR A 57 -0.64 14.25 1.95
N ASP A 58 0.63 14.52 1.67
CA ASP A 58 1.05 15.63 0.80
C ASP A 58 0.91 15.29 -0.69
N ILE A 59 0.63 14.03 -1.05
CA ILE A 59 0.48 13.59 -2.44
C ILE A 59 -0.95 13.87 -2.94
N GLN A 60 -1.04 14.63 -4.02
CA GLN A 60 -2.29 14.84 -4.75
C GLN A 60 -2.62 13.60 -5.60
N ALA A 61 -3.91 13.28 -5.72
CA ALA A 61 -4.36 12.25 -6.64
C ALA A 61 -3.97 12.61 -8.09
N HIS A 62 -3.40 11.65 -8.80
CA HIS A 62 -3.13 11.76 -10.23
C HIS A 62 -4.43 11.72 -11.04
N VAL A 63 -5.40 10.90 -10.60
CA VAL A 63 -6.78 10.88 -11.09
C VAL A 63 -7.71 10.91 -9.90
N ASN A 64 -8.73 11.76 -9.95
CA ASN A 64 -9.83 11.78 -8.99
C ASN A 64 -11.12 12.14 -9.72
N ASN A 65 -12.01 11.17 -9.87
CA ASN A 65 -13.34 11.35 -10.44
C ASN A 65 -14.37 10.54 -9.62
N ASP A 66 -15.61 10.45 -10.10
CA ASP A 66 -16.69 9.76 -9.39
C ASP A 66 -16.54 8.23 -9.35
N ILE A 67 -15.66 7.67 -10.18
CA ILE A 67 -15.47 6.22 -10.35
C ILE A 67 -14.24 5.72 -9.59
N CYS A 68 -13.11 6.43 -9.69
CA CYS A 68 -11.86 6.00 -9.10
C CYS A 68 -10.94 7.14 -8.67
N GLU A 69 -10.04 6.81 -7.75
CA GLU A 69 -8.89 7.63 -7.39
C GLU A 69 -7.58 6.86 -7.62
N VAL A 70 -6.60 7.54 -8.22
CA VAL A 70 -5.30 6.96 -8.55
C VAL A 70 -4.20 7.87 -8.02
N TYR A 71 -3.28 7.30 -7.26
CA TYR A 71 -2.14 8.01 -6.66
C TYR A 71 -0.83 7.42 -7.18
N VAL A 72 0.17 8.28 -7.42
CA VAL A 72 1.50 7.88 -7.86
C VAL A 72 2.51 8.28 -6.79
N LEU A 73 3.21 7.30 -6.24
CA LEU A 73 4.20 7.45 -5.17
C LEU A 73 5.63 7.26 -5.72
N PRO A 74 6.62 7.97 -5.15
CA PRO A 74 8.00 7.88 -5.61
C PRO A 74 8.67 6.55 -5.24
N CYS A 75 9.88 6.33 -5.78
CA CYS A 75 10.71 5.16 -5.48
C CYS A 75 11.42 5.30 -4.11
N GLU A 76 10.65 5.53 -3.06
CA GLU A 76 11.16 5.72 -1.70
C GLU A 76 10.67 4.64 -0.74
N ALA A 77 11.45 4.38 0.31
CA ALA A 77 11.13 3.33 1.28
C ALA A 77 9.78 3.59 1.97
N TRP A 78 9.48 4.86 2.31
CA TRP A 78 8.20 5.22 2.93
C TRP A 78 7.00 4.91 2.02
N ALA A 79 7.15 5.14 0.71
CA ALA A 79 6.09 4.89 -0.26
C ALA A 79 5.77 3.40 -0.35
N ARG A 80 6.81 2.55 -0.39
CA ARG A 80 6.67 1.09 -0.37
C ARG A 80 6.03 0.58 0.91
N ARG A 81 6.34 1.19 2.06
CA ARG A 81 5.76 0.84 3.36
C ARG A 81 4.30 1.22 3.48
N ILE A 82 3.90 2.41 3.03
CA ILE A 82 2.58 2.98 3.28
C ILE A 82 1.53 2.64 2.22
N SER A 83 1.95 2.34 0.98
CA SER A 83 1.08 2.16 -0.20
C SER A 83 -0.17 1.31 0.08
N GLY A 84 0.01 0.12 0.66
CA GLY A 84 -1.09 -0.80 0.92
C GLY A 84 -2.04 -0.32 2.04
N VAL A 85 -1.51 0.39 3.04
CA VAL A 85 -2.31 0.97 4.13
C VAL A 85 -3.12 2.13 3.60
N TYR A 86 -2.49 3.02 2.83
CA TYR A 86 -3.14 4.17 2.23
C TYR A 86 -4.26 3.75 1.27
N GLY A 87 -4.03 2.74 0.42
CA GLY A 87 -5.09 2.19 -0.42
C GLY A 87 -6.29 1.62 0.35
N ASN A 88 -6.06 1.01 1.52
CA ASN A 88 -7.15 0.57 2.39
C ASN A 88 -7.90 1.76 3.02
N GLU A 89 -7.19 2.79 3.44
CA GLU A 89 -7.79 4.00 4.01
C GLU A 89 -8.69 4.70 3.01
N LEU A 90 -8.19 4.92 1.79
CA LEU A 90 -8.95 5.50 0.68
C LEU A 90 -10.25 4.73 0.41
N ALA A 91 -10.19 3.40 0.37
CA ALA A 91 -11.36 2.55 0.18
C ALA A 91 -12.39 2.68 1.30
N ASN A 92 -11.96 2.89 2.55
CA ASN A 92 -12.87 3.11 3.68
C ASN A 92 -13.47 4.53 3.67
N THR A 93 -12.70 5.54 3.25
CA THR A 93 -13.14 6.93 3.19
C THR A 93 -14.11 7.17 2.03
N ASN A 94 -13.84 6.57 0.86
CA ASN A 94 -14.62 6.70 -0.36
C ASN A 94 -15.08 5.31 -0.85
N PRO A 95 -16.12 4.72 -0.21
CA PRO A 95 -16.52 3.32 -0.42
C PRO A 95 -17.14 3.02 -1.79
N SER A 96 -17.62 4.03 -2.50
CA SER A 96 -18.20 3.91 -3.85
C SER A 96 -17.14 3.89 -4.96
N LYS A 97 -15.89 4.32 -4.68
CA LYS A 97 -14.83 4.44 -5.66
C LYS A 97 -13.83 3.29 -5.62
N ALA A 98 -13.27 2.97 -6.78
CA ALA A 98 -12.08 2.12 -6.87
C ALA A 98 -10.82 2.93 -6.56
N HIS A 99 -9.81 2.31 -5.96
CA HIS A 99 -8.58 3.00 -5.59
C HIS A 99 -7.37 2.26 -6.13
N ALA A 100 -6.44 2.99 -6.76
CA ALA A 100 -5.16 2.46 -7.18
C ALA A 100 -4.00 3.30 -6.64
N VAL A 101 -3.00 2.65 -6.06
CA VAL A 101 -1.75 3.29 -5.61
C VAL A 101 -0.61 2.67 -6.41
N LEU A 102 0.04 3.49 -7.23
CA LEU A 102 1.18 3.13 -8.07
C LEU A 102 2.45 3.59 -7.36
N THR A 103 3.32 2.66 -6.98
CA THR A 103 4.61 2.97 -6.34
C THR A 103 5.72 2.71 -7.33
N LEU A 104 6.57 3.71 -7.60
CA LEU A 104 7.68 3.56 -8.54
C LEU A 104 8.69 2.53 -8.01
N ASN A 105 9.00 1.54 -8.84
CA ASN A 105 10.05 0.56 -8.59
C ASN A 105 11.42 1.13 -8.98
N ALA A 106 12.49 0.53 -8.43
CA ALA A 106 13.86 0.92 -8.76
C ALA A 106 14.23 0.65 -10.24
N ASP A 107 13.52 -0.25 -10.92
CA ASP A 107 13.68 -0.53 -12.35
C ASP A 107 12.87 0.39 -13.27
N GLY A 108 12.20 1.41 -12.71
CA GLY A 108 11.41 2.39 -13.45
C GLY A 108 9.99 1.94 -13.78
N THR A 109 9.60 0.70 -13.47
CA THR A 109 8.19 0.25 -13.56
C THR A 109 7.38 0.66 -12.33
N TYR A 110 6.07 0.46 -12.33
CA TYR A 110 5.22 0.67 -11.16
C TYR A 110 4.76 -0.65 -10.53
N LEU A 111 4.84 -0.73 -9.20
CA LEU A 111 4.04 -1.66 -8.41
C LEU A 111 2.66 -1.04 -8.20
N VAL A 112 1.62 -1.72 -8.66
CA VAL A 112 0.23 -1.25 -8.57
C VAL A 112 -0.50 -2.02 -7.48
N SER A 113 -1.15 -1.33 -6.55
CA SER A 113 -2.09 -1.91 -5.59
C SER A 113 -3.49 -1.38 -5.86
N VAL A 114 -4.43 -2.26 -6.17
CA VAL A 114 -5.84 -1.94 -6.44
C VAL A 114 -6.71 -2.37 -5.26
N ARG A 115 -7.68 -1.51 -4.92
CA ARG A 115 -8.84 -1.83 -4.07
C ARG A 115 -10.10 -1.57 -4.87
N ALA A 116 -10.94 -2.60 -4.98
CA ALA A 116 -12.29 -2.44 -5.52
C ALA A 116 -13.11 -1.53 -4.58
N PRO A 117 -14.16 -0.86 -5.10
CA PRO A 117 -15.13 -0.17 -4.27
C PRO A 117 -15.65 -1.09 -3.15
N LEU A 118 -15.80 -0.58 -1.93
CA LEU A 118 -16.37 -1.37 -0.84
C LEU A 118 -17.84 -1.71 -1.06
N GLU A 119 -18.55 -0.91 -1.83
CA GLU A 119 -19.92 -1.17 -2.28
C GLU A 119 -19.99 -2.24 -3.38
N ASN A 120 -18.89 -2.45 -4.10
CA ASN A 120 -18.75 -3.46 -5.16
C ASN A 120 -17.39 -4.18 -5.06
N ARG A 121 -17.29 -5.11 -4.11
CA ARG A 121 -16.04 -5.79 -3.68
C ARG A 121 -15.52 -6.85 -4.66
N ALA A 122 -15.54 -6.55 -5.96
CA ALA A 122 -15.16 -7.47 -7.02
C ALA A 122 -14.41 -6.76 -8.16
N GLY A 123 -13.76 -7.54 -9.03
CA GLY A 123 -13.16 -7.07 -10.28
C GLY A 123 -11.72 -6.59 -10.22
N ALA A 124 -11.12 -6.44 -9.03
CA ALA A 124 -9.73 -6.00 -8.94
C ALA A 124 -8.77 -7.02 -9.59
N ASP A 125 -9.04 -8.31 -9.41
CA ASP A 125 -8.29 -9.41 -10.05
C ASP A 125 -8.50 -9.47 -11.56
N GLU A 126 -9.73 -9.28 -12.03
CA GLU A 126 -10.06 -9.23 -13.46
C GLU A 126 -9.35 -8.08 -14.18
N ILE A 127 -9.21 -6.92 -13.52
CA ILE A 127 -8.42 -5.79 -14.06
C ILE A 127 -6.93 -6.14 -14.06
N CYS A 128 -6.39 -6.57 -12.92
CA CYS A 128 -4.94 -6.75 -12.80
C CYS A 128 -4.42 -7.89 -13.69
N THR A 129 -5.17 -8.98 -13.88
CA THR A 129 -4.75 -10.11 -14.72
C THR A 129 -4.66 -9.78 -16.22
N GLN A 130 -5.15 -8.62 -16.66
CA GLN A 130 -4.94 -8.12 -18.02
C GLN A 130 -3.50 -7.64 -18.26
N PHE A 131 -2.72 -7.42 -17.19
CA PHE A 131 -1.34 -6.96 -17.25
C PHE A 131 -0.38 -8.10 -16.91
N ALA A 132 0.80 -8.11 -17.54
CA ALA A 132 1.72 -9.27 -17.55
C ALA A 132 2.11 -9.82 -16.16
N THR A 133 2.21 -8.96 -15.15
CA THR A 133 2.60 -9.35 -13.77
C THR A 133 1.48 -9.13 -12.75
N GLY A 134 0.23 -9.07 -13.21
CA GLY A 134 -0.91 -8.80 -12.36
C GLY A 134 -1.67 -10.03 -11.90
N GLY A 135 -2.29 -9.89 -10.72
CA GLY A 135 -3.07 -10.93 -10.08
C GLY A 135 -3.55 -10.52 -8.69
N GLY A 136 -4.30 -11.38 -8.02
CA GLY A 136 -4.79 -11.12 -6.67
C GLY A 136 -6.17 -11.72 -6.41
N ARG A 137 -6.95 -11.02 -5.60
CA ARG A 137 -8.31 -11.42 -5.20
C ARG A 137 -9.32 -10.40 -5.71
N LYS A 138 -10.57 -10.83 -5.84
CA LYS A 138 -11.74 -10.01 -6.26
C LYS A 138 -11.77 -8.58 -5.73
N ALA A 139 -11.54 -8.38 -4.44
CA ALA A 139 -11.62 -7.05 -3.81
C ALA A 139 -10.27 -6.30 -3.74
N ALA A 140 -9.16 -7.01 -3.91
CA ALA A 140 -7.82 -6.46 -3.73
C ALA A 140 -6.81 -7.26 -4.57
N ALA A 141 -6.18 -6.58 -5.52
CA ALA A 141 -5.23 -7.16 -6.45
C ALA A 141 -4.10 -6.17 -6.73
N GLY A 142 -3.12 -6.59 -7.53
CA GLY A 142 -2.01 -5.72 -7.90
C GLY A 142 -1.25 -6.19 -9.12
N ILE A 143 -0.32 -5.37 -9.57
CA ILE A 143 0.57 -5.61 -10.72
C ILE A 143 1.99 -5.33 -10.23
N ASN A 144 2.89 -6.32 -10.29
CA ASN A 144 4.24 -6.16 -9.72
C ASN A 144 5.11 -5.18 -10.51
N LYS A 145 4.94 -5.16 -11.83
CA LYS A 145 5.69 -4.35 -12.79
C LYS A 145 4.77 -3.90 -13.91
N LEU A 146 4.23 -2.70 -13.78
CA LEU A 146 3.52 -2.00 -14.85
C LEU A 146 4.50 -1.05 -15.56
N PRO A 147 4.76 -1.24 -16.87
CA PRO A 147 5.55 -0.28 -17.65
C PRO A 147 4.94 1.13 -17.63
N VAL A 148 5.79 2.16 -17.68
CA VAL A 148 5.34 3.57 -17.60
C VAL A 148 4.38 3.93 -18.73
N ASP A 149 4.60 3.39 -19.92
CA ASP A 149 3.77 3.57 -21.11
C ASP A 149 2.41 2.86 -21.04
N GLN A 150 2.20 1.98 -20.05
CA GLN A 150 0.92 1.31 -19.80
C GLN A 150 0.11 1.95 -18.66
N VAL A 151 0.58 3.02 -18.03
CA VAL A 151 -0.14 3.68 -16.92
C VAL A 151 -1.49 4.23 -17.38
N ASP A 152 -1.53 4.92 -18.53
CA ASP A 152 -2.78 5.48 -19.07
C ASP A 152 -3.78 4.38 -19.47
N GLU A 153 -3.27 3.28 -20.05
CA GLU A 153 -4.08 2.11 -20.37
C GLU A 153 -4.69 1.49 -19.11
N PHE A 154 -3.88 1.28 -18.07
CA PHE A 154 -4.34 0.78 -16.77
C PHE A 154 -5.44 1.66 -16.16
N ILE A 155 -5.24 2.98 -16.13
CA ILE A 155 -6.22 3.92 -15.60
C ILE A 155 -7.53 3.86 -16.40
N SER A 156 -7.44 3.75 -17.73
CA SER A 156 -8.61 3.61 -18.59
C SER A 156 -9.35 2.30 -18.33
N VAL A 157 -8.65 1.18 -18.15
CA VAL A 157 -9.27 -0.13 -17.85
C VAL A 157 -9.95 -0.08 -16.48
N LEU A 158 -9.29 0.47 -15.46
CA LEU A 158 -9.85 0.64 -14.12
C LEU A 158 -11.13 1.47 -14.15
N SER A 159 -11.07 2.66 -14.78
CA SER A 159 -12.21 3.57 -14.87
C SER A 159 -13.37 2.94 -15.63
N LYS A 160 -13.09 2.25 -16.74
CA LYS A 160 -14.13 1.60 -17.56
C LYS A 160 -14.79 0.41 -16.86
N TYR A 161 -14.03 -0.34 -16.06
CA TYR A 161 -14.57 -1.50 -15.35
C TYR A 161 -15.59 -1.10 -14.28
N TYR A 162 -15.38 0.03 -13.60
CA TYR A 162 -16.21 0.50 -12.48
C TYR A 162 -17.19 1.63 -12.84
N ALA A 163 -17.26 2.06 -14.10
CA ALA A 163 -18.27 2.99 -14.61
C ALA A 163 -19.65 2.34 -14.72
#